data_AF-A0A6I6F406-F1
#
_entry.id   AF-A0A6I6F406-F1
#
_cell.length_a   1.000
_cell.length_b   1.000
_cell.length_c   1.000
_cell.angle_alpha   90.00
_cell.angle_beta   90.00
_cell.angle_gamma   90.00
#
_symmetry.space_group_name_H-M   'P 1'
#
loop_
_entity.id
_entity.type
_entity.pdbx_description
1 polymer ?
#
loop_
_entity_poly.entity_id
_entity_poly.type
_entity_poly.pdbx_seq_one_letter_code
_entity_poly.pdbx_strand_id
1 'polypeptide(L)'
;MAKYKVGDKLIIIESENEDIKKLKEITGLNLSKDNYSRLSLGIKVLGVEYDRPNVILTYRNITGDMKKVFAVCRDIQNFNEEKVLEKALLKAFQEEIINLNVTKNQGLELRY
;
A
#
# COMPACT_ATOMS: atom_id res chain seq x y z
N MET A 1 11.67 -13.28 26.57
CA MET A 1 12.16 -14.27 25.59
C MET A 1 11.42 -15.58 25.82
N ALA A 2 10.38 -15.85 25.05
CA ALA A 2 9.62 -17.11 25.16
C ALA A 2 10.13 -18.11 24.11
N LYS A 3 10.48 -19.31 24.59
CA LYS A 3 11.03 -20.44 23.83
C LYS A 3 9.91 -21.16 23.07
N TYR A 4 10.01 -21.29 21.75
CA TYR A 4 9.16 -22.22 20.99
C TYR A 4 9.81 -23.61 20.98
N LYS A 5 9.02 -24.65 21.33
CA LYS A 5 9.43 -26.06 21.29
C LYS A 5 9.20 -26.63 19.89
N VAL A 6 10.17 -27.39 19.41
CA VAL A 6 10.15 -28.06 18.10
C VAL A 6 9.20 -29.27 18.17
N GLY A 7 8.14 -29.28 17.35
CA GLY A 7 7.19 -30.41 17.27
C GLY A 7 5.77 -30.07 16.82
N ASP A 8 5.35 -28.80 16.86
CA ASP A 8 4.01 -28.43 16.41
C ASP A 8 3.98 -28.28 14.89
N LYS A 9 3.07 -29.03 14.24
CA LYS A 9 2.79 -28.88 12.81
C LYS A 9 2.43 -27.41 12.55
N LEU A 10 3.30 -26.72 11.81
CA LEU A 10 2.99 -25.44 11.19
C LEU A 10 1.74 -25.66 10.34
N ILE A 11 0.59 -25.19 10.81
CA ILE A 11 -0.55 -24.97 9.94
C ILE A 11 -0.16 -23.73 9.13
N ILE A 12 0.54 -23.95 8.01
CA ILE A 12 0.68 -22.93 6.99
C ILE A 12 -0.71 -22.76 6.41
N ILE A 13 -1.44 -21.76 6.90
CA ILE A 13 -2.71 -21.37 6.31
C ILE A 13 -2.34 -20.65 5.00
N GLU A 14 -2.20 -21.41 3.92
CA GLU A 14 -2.19 -20.92 2.53
C GLU A 14 -3.60 -20.48 2.14
N SER A 15 -4.13 -19.44 2.78
CA SER A 15 -5.21 -18.67 2.18
C SER A 15 -4.63 -17.36 1.69
N GLU A 16 -4.65 -17.15 0.37
CA GLU A 16 -4.52 -15.79 -0.17
C GLU A 16 -5.62 -14.95 0.49
N ASN A 17 -5.23 -14.06 1.41
CA ASN A 17 -6.14 -13.12 2.06
C ASN A 17 -6.99 -12.45 0.95
N GLU A 18 -8.32 -12.45 1.08
CA GLU A 18 -9.22 -11.85 0.08
C GLU A 18 -8.82 -10.41 -0.30
N ASP A 19 -8.20 -9.70 0.65
CA ASP A 19 -7.58 -8.40 0.46
C ASP A 19 -6.52 -8.39 -0.65
N ILE A 20 -5.58 -9.35 -0.64
CA ILE A 20 -4.50 -9.44 -1.62
C ILE A 20 -5.08 -9.71 -3.00
N LYS A 21 -6.10 -10.56 -3.10
CA LYS A 21 -6.79 -10.84 -4.35
C LYS A 21 -7.46 -9.58 -4.92
N LYS A 22 -8.20 -8.83 -4.09
CA LYS A 22 -8.80 -7.54 -4.49
C LYS A 22 -7.74 -6.51 -4.88
N LEU A 23 -6.62 -6.43 -4.16
CA LEU A 23 -5.51 -5.52 -4.47
C LEU A 23 -4.84 -5.86 -5.80
N LYS A 24 -4.68 -7.16 -6.12
CA LYS A 24 -4.19 -7.65 -7.41
C LYS A 24 -5.17 -7.33 -8.56
N GLU A 25 -6.48 -7.34 -8.31
CA GLU A 25 -7.50 -7.02 -9.33
C GLU A 25 -7.51 -5.53 -9.69
N ILE A 26 -7.33 -4.64 -8.72
CA ILE A 26 -7.36 -3.18 -8.95
C ILE A 26 -6.00 -2.60 -9.35
N THR A 27 -4.92 -3.33 -9.13
CA THR A 27 -3.57 -2.89 -9.49
C THR A 27 -3.20 -3.41 -10.88
N GLY A 28 -2.98 -2.50 -11.82
CA GLY A 28 -2.67 -2.87 -13.20
C GLY A 28 -2.20 -1.67 -14.03
N LEU A 29 -1.50 -1.97 -15.12
CA LEU A 29 -1.06 -0.98 -16.10
C LEU A 29 -1.51 -1.44 -17.48
N ASN A 30 -2.54 -0.79 -18.02
CA ASN A 30 -3.17 -1.24 -19.25
C ASN A 30 -2.97 -0.18 -20.35
N LEU A 31 -2.79 -0.62 -21.59
CA LEU A 31 -2.79 0.25 -22.77
C LEU A 31 -4.16 0.16 -23.45
N SER A 32 -4.81 1.31 -23.61
CA SER A 32 -6.10 1.42 -24.30
C SER A 32 -5.88 1.36 -25.81
N LYS A 33 -6.93 0.96 -26.56
CA LYS A 33 -6.89 0.90 -28.03
C LYS A 33 -6.53 2.23 -28.71
N ASP A 34 -6.79 3.35 -28.04
CA ASP A 34 -6.49 4.70 -28.52
C ASP A 34 -5.09 5.20 -28.10
N ASN A 35 -4.14 4.31 -27.77
CA ASN A 35 -2.77 4.62 -27.33
C ASN A 35 -2.66 5.40 -26.00
N TYR A 36 -3.69 5.39 -25.16
CA TYR A 36 -3.62 5.95 -23.80
C TYR A 36 -3.30 4.86 -22.77
N SER A 37 -2.34 5.10 -21.88
CA SER A 37 -2.03 4.20 -20.77
C SER A 37 -2.77 4.60 -19.50
N ARG A 38 -3.27 3.61 -18.75
CA ARG A 38 -3.88 3.81 -17.43
C ARG A 38 -3.14 2.99 -16.39
N LEU A 39 -2.66 3.68 -15.35
CA LEU A 39 -2.14 3.06 -14.14
C LEU A 39 -3.23 3.04 -13.07
N SER A 40 -3.53 1.87 -12.54
CA SER A 40 -4.41 1.68 -11.38
C SER A 40 -3.59 1.04 -10.26
N LEU A 41 -3.73 1.55 -9.03
CA LEU A 41 -3.01 1.05 -7.86
C LEU A 41 -3.98 0.89 -6.68
N GLY A 42 -3.86 -0.26 -6.02
CA GLY A 42 -4.60 -0.57 -4.81
C GLY A 42 -3.72 -0.53 -3.57
N ILE A 43 -4.19 0.14 -2.52
CA ILE A 43 -3.70 -0.05 -1.15
C ILE A 43 -4.89 -0.25 -0.22
N LYS A 44 -4.75 -1.09 0.80
CA LYS A 44 -5.76 -1.25 1.84
C LYS A 44 -5.37 -0.42 3.05
N VAL A 45 -6.15 0.61 3.37
CA VAL A 45 -5.95 1.42 4.58
C VAL A 45 -6.31 0.57 5.81
N LEU A 46 -5.39 0.51 6.78
CA LEU A 46 -5.56 -0.21 8.04
C LEU A 46 -5.82 0.75 9.21
N GLY A 47 -5.26 1.96 9.15
CA GLY A 47 -5.45 2.97 10.17
C GLY A 47 -4.85 4.31 9.77
N VAL A 48 -5.45 5.38 10.28
CA VAL A 48 -4.98 6.75 10.13
C VAL A 48 -4.89 7.36 11.51
N GLU A 49 -3.72 7.89 11.86
CA GLU A 49 -3.49 8.62 13.09
C GLU A 49 -3.22 10.09 12.76
N TYR A 50 -3.94 10.99 13.42
CA TYR A 50 -3.79 12.43 13.28
C TYR A 50 -3.12 12.99 14.53
N ASP A 51 -1.91 13.51 14.39
CA ASP A 51 -1.15 14.16 15.45
C ASP A 51 -0.65 15.51 14.95
N ARG A 52 -1.48 16.55 15.05
CA ARG A 52 -1.24 17.86 14.41
C ARG A 52 0.21 18.35 14.66
N PRO A 53 1.00 18.64 13.61
CA PRO A 53 0.64 18.77 12.18
C PRO A 53 0.83 17.50 11.34
N ASN A 54 1.15 16.38 11.96
CA ASN A 54 1.47 15.10 11.36
C ASN A 54 0.22 14.24 11.11
N VAL A 55 0.31 13.43 10.07
CA VAL A 55 -0.63 12.33 9.80
C VAL A 55 0.18 11.08 9.47
N ILE A 56 -0.20 9.99 10.10
CA ILE A 56 0.41 8.68 9.91
C ILE A 56 -0.62 7.78 9.26
N LEU A 57 -0.34 7.34 8.05
CA LEU A 57 -1.17 6.39 7.31
C LEU A 57 -0.52 5.01 7.37
N THR A 58 -1.23 4.03 7.94
CA THR A 58 -0.83 2.63 7.90
C THR A 58 -1.67 1.91 6.85
N TYR A 59 -1.02 1.25 5.90
CA TYR A 59 -1.68 0.53 4.82
C TYR A 59 -1.02 -0.81 4.53
N ARG A 60 -1.76 -1.70 3.87
CA ARG A 60 -1.27 -2.94 3.29
C ARG A 60 -1.17 -2.79 1.78
N ASN A 61 -0.06 -3.20 1.22
CA ASN A 61 0.18 -3.16 -0.22
C ASN A 61 -0.15 -4.50 -0.91
N ILE A 62 0.05 -4.55 -2.24
CA ILE A 62 -0.23 -5.74 -3.07
C ILE A 62 0.61 -6.97 -2.71
N THR A 63 1.81 -6.78 -2.17
CA THR A 63 2.68 -7.89 -1.71
C THR A 63 2.24 -8.46 -0.37
N GLY A 64 1.30 -7.80 0.32
CA GLY A 64 0.81 -8.19 1.64
C GLY A 64 1.55 -7.51 2.80
N ASP A 65 2.57 -6.69 2.48
CA ASP A 65 3.37 -5.97 3.45
C ASP A 65 2.60 -4.80 4.07
N MET A 66 2.79 -4.60 5.36
CA MET A 66 2.28 -3.43 6.07
C MET A 66 3.31 -2.31 6.00
N LYS A 67 2.88 -1.15 5.51
CA LYS A 67 3.70 0.05 5.40
C LYS A 67 3.08 1.20 6.16
N LYS A 68 3.94 2.11 6.62
CA LYS A 68 3.57 3.33 7.32
C LYS A 68 4.15 4.53 6.61
N VAL A 69 3.30 5.49 6.31
CA VAL A 69 3.67 6.75 5.66
C VAL A 69 3.40 7.90 6.59
N PHE A 70 4.40 8.77 6.70
CA PHE A 70 4.34 9.98 7.51
C PHE A 70 4.17 11.20 6.60
N ALA A 71 3.07 11.92 6.75
CA ALA A 71 2.80 13.17 6.04
C ALA A 71 2.75 14.34 7.03
N VAL A 72 3.42 15.44 6.68
CA VAL A 72 3.43 16.66 7.51
C VAL A 72 2.59 17.72 6.81
N CYS A 73 1.63 18.29 7.52
CA CYS A 73 0.91 19.48 7.08
C CYS A 73 1.79 20.73 7.29
N ARG A 74 2.10 21.46 6.23
CA ARG A 74 2.92 22.68 6.33
C ARG A 74 2.10 23.90 6.75
N ASP A 75 0.81 23.90 6.44
CA ASP A 75 -0.13 24.96 6.79
C ASP A 75 -0.97 24.53 7.99
N ILE A 76 -0.46 24.81 9.18
CA ILE A 76 -1.08 24.42 10.46
C ILE A 76 -2.40 25.19 10.68
N GLN A 77 -2.50 26.42 10.17
CA GLN A 77 -3.67 27.27 10.35
C GLN A 77 -4.87 26.77 9.54
N ASN A 78 -4.63 26.14 8.39
CA ASN A 78 -5.66 25.51 7.55
C ASN A 78 -5.69 23.97 7.68
N PHE A 79 -5.35 23.43 8.86
CA PHE A 79 -5.35 21.99 9.08
C PHE A 79 -6.75 21.40 8.87
N ASN A 80 -6.92 20.67 7.78
CA ASN A 80 -8.13 19.95 7.44
C ASN A 80 -7.78 18.46 7.29
N GLU A 81 -8.46 17.62 8.07
CA GLU A 81 -8.19 16.17 8.15
C GLU A 81 -8.32 15.45 6.81
N GLU A 82 -9.27 15.86 5.95
CA GLU A 82 -9.44 15.30 4.61
C GLU A 82 -8.26 15.65 3.70
N LYS A 83 -7.83 16.92 3.71
CA LYS A 83 -6.71 17.39 2.87
C LYS A 83 -5.39 16.75 3.28
N VAL A 84 -5.17 16.54 4.59
CA VAL A 84 -3.94 15.92 5.07
C VAL A 84 -3.96 14.41 4.87
N LEU A 85 -5.13 13.77 4.94
CA LEU A 85 -5.31 12.38 4.54
C LEU A 85 -5.01 12.19 3.05
N GLU A 86 -5.54 13.04 2.18
CA GLU A 86 -5.25 13.01 0.75
C GLU A 86 -3.75 13.11 0.48
N LYS A 87 -3.06 14.01 1.19
CA LYS A 87 -1.60 14.12 1.12
C LYS A 87 -0.88 12.83 1.56
N ALA A 88 -1.34 12.19 2.63
CA ALA A 88 -0.78 10.93 3.10
C ALA A 88 -1.01 9.79 2.10
N LEU A 89 -2.19 9.74 1.48
CA LEU A 89 -2.53 8.78 0.43
C LEU A 89 -1.66 8.98 -0.82
N LEU A 90 -1.50 10.22 -1.29
CA LEU A 90 -0.63 10.53 -2.42
C LEU A 90 0.81 10.08 -2.17
N LYS A 91 1.32 10.31 -0.95
CA LYS A 91 2.66 9.88 -0.56
C LYS A 91 2.78 8.35 -0.52
N ALA A 92 1.76 7.64 -0.01
CA ALA A 92 1.73 6.18 -0.07
C ALA A 92 1.74 5.65 -1.50
N PHE A 93 0.96 6.24 -2.41
CA PHE A 93 0.99 5.85 -3.81
C PHE A 93 2.34 6.13 -4.48
N GLN A 94 2.99 7.25 -4.17
CA GLN A 94 4.35 7.54 -4.66
C GLN A 94 5.34 6.47 -4.22
N GLU A 95 5.31 6.07 -2.94
CA GLU A 95 6.17 4.99 -2.43
C GLU A 95 5.86 3.65 -3.11
N GLU A 96 4.60 3.30 -3.35
CA GLU A 96 4.25 2.07 -4.08
C GLU A 96 4.67 2.10 -5.55
N ILE A 97 4.57 3.24 -6.25
CA ILE A 97 5.06 3.38 -7.63
C ILE A 97 6.57 3.14 -7.67
N ILE A 98 7.32 3.74 -6.73
CA ILE A 98 8.77 3.55 -6.64
C ILE A 98 9.09 2.08 -6.38
N ASN A 99 8.40 1.45 -5.43
CA ASN A 99 8.59 0.03 -5.14
C ASN A 99 8.28 -0.85 -6.35
N LEU A 100 7.18 -0.60 -7.07
CA LEU A 100 6.84 -1.35 -8.29
C LEU A 100 7.91 -1.21 -9.37
N ASN A 101 8.47 -0.02 -9.58
CA ASN A 101 9.57 0.16 -10.54
C ASN A 101 10.82 -0.63 -10.13
N VAL A 102 11.16 -0.67 -8.85
CA VAL A 102 12.29 -1.45 -8.34
C VAL A 102 12.02 -2.97 -8.47
N THR A 103 10.80 -3.41 -8.14
CA THR A 103 10.41 -4.82 -8.15
C THR A 103 10.18 -5.37 -9.56
N LYS A 104 9.82 -4.53 -10.54
CA LYS A 104 9.81 -4.92 -11.97
C LYS A 104 11.20 -5.35 -12.47
N ASN A 105 12.27 -4.74 -11.96
CA ASN A 105 13.63 -5.18 -12.26
C ASN A 105 13.99 -6.53 -11.62
N GLN A 106 13.14 -7.05 -10.72
CA GLN A 106 13.32 -8.31 -10.00
C GLN A 106 12.39 -9.43 -10.50
N GLY A 107 11.60 -9.21 -11.55
CA GLY A 107 10.82 -10.27 -12.23
C GLY A 107 9.36 -10.43 -11.78
N LEU A 108 8.78 -9.45 -11.08
CA LEU A 108 7.36 -9.48 -10.72
C LEU A 108 6.48 -9.03 -11.91
N GLU A 109 5.70 -9.95 -12.48
CA GLU A 109 4.80 -9.65 -13.60
C GLU A 109 3.53 -8.95 -13.12
N LEU A 110 3.34 -7.70 -13.55
CA LEU A 110 2.03 -7.05 -13.48
C LEU A 110 1.14 -7.60 -14.59
N ARG A 111 -0.15 -7.78 -14.30
CA ARG A 111 -1.14 -8.13 -15.32
C ARG A 111 -1.36 -6.90 -16.22
N TYR A 112 -1.24 -7.12 -17.53
CA TYR A 112 -1.46 -6.15 -18.61
C TYR A 112 -2.81 -6.40 -19.29
#